data_AF-A0A5E6P5J9-F1
#
_entry.id   AF-A0A5E6P5J9-F1
#
_cell.length_a   1.000
_cell.length_b   1.000
_cell.length_c   1.000
_cell.angle_alpha   90.00
_cell.angle_beta   90.00
_cell.angle_gamma   90.00
#
_symmetry.space_group_name_H-M   'P 1'
#
loop_
_entity.id
_entity.type
_entity.pdbx_description
1 polymer ?
#
loop_
_entity_poly.entity_id
_entity_poly.type
_entity_poly.pdbx_seq_one_letter_code
_entity_poly.pdbx_strand_id
1 'polypeptide(L)'
;MIQYPAELPLPLQDGYTLNTPVDPMLRTPMESGRARQRVLFDDVPDHVSAKWNCDRNQMAFFRGWYARTLNQGVEWFTTRLLLPEGFIDVECRFIGKPTGPALVQVSRWEYSATLELREPSLIQPGWEDFPQFWFMMNIIDLAVSREWPEA
;
A
#
# COMPACT_ATOMS: atom_id res chain seq x y z
N MET A 1 5.43 16.60 6.79
CA MET A 1 4.86 15.32 6.33
C MET A 1 3.80 14.90 7.34
N ILE A 2 2.57 14.66 6.91
CA ILE A 2 1.49 14.24 7.81
C ILE A 2 1.70 12.76 8.11
N GLN A 3 1.63 12.37 9.37
CA GLN A 3 1.79 10.97 9.80
C GLN A 3 0.42 10.38 10.13
N TYR A 4 0.23 9.11 9.79
CA TYR A 4 -0.94 8.38 10.25
C TYR A 4 -0.91 8.27 11.78
N PRO A 5 -2.00 8.64 12.47
CA PRO A 5 -2.05 8.61 13.92
C PRO A 5 -1.82 7.20 14.47
N ALA A 6 -0.90 7.05 15.43
CA ALA A 6 -0.53 5.76 16.00
C ALA A 6 -1.66 5.12 16.83
N GLU A 7 -2.63 5.92 17.29
CA GLU A 7 -3.81 5.46 18.04
C GLU A 7 -4.88 4.82 17.15
N LEU A 8 -4.80 5.02 15.83
CA LEU A 8 -5.69 4.39 14.87
C LEU A 8 -5.19 2.97 14.51
N PRO A 9 -6.11 2.02 14.32
CA PRO A 9 -5.73 0.64 14.03
C PRO A 9 -5.12 0.52 12.63
N LEU A 10 -4.29 -0.51 12.44
CA LEU A 10 -3.83 -0.94 11.12
C LEU A 10 -5.00 -1.53 10.30
N PRO A 11 -4.89 -1.54 8.96
CA PRO A 11 -5.91 -2.14 8.12
C PRO A 11 -6.06 -3.65 8.36
N LEU A 12 -7.29 -4.12 8.22
CA LEU A 12 -7.63 -5.54 8.23
C LEU A 12 -7.12 -6.22 6.95
N GLN A 13 -6.80 -7.50 7.06
CA GLN A 13 -6.49 -8.36 5.90
C GLN A 13 -7.74 -8.61 5.03
N ASP A 14 -8.94 -8.54 5.61
CA ASP A 14 -10.18 -8.75 4.86
C ASP A 14 -10.41 -7.65 3.81
N GLY A 15 -10.49 -8.06 2.55
CA GLY A 15 -10.63 -7.15 1.42
C GLY A 15 -9.39 -6.33 1.10
N TYR A 16 -8.23 -6.67 1.69
CA TYR A 16 -6.95 -6.04 1.40
C TYR A 16 -6.48 -6.44 0.00
N THR A 17 -6.42 -5.49 -0.92
CA THR A 17 -5.98 -5.74 -2.31
C THR A 17 -5.04 -4.65 -2.77
N LEU A 18 -3.97 -5.07 -3.43
CA LEU A 18 -3.03 -4.20 -4.13
C LEU A 18 -3.31 -4.35 -5.62
N ASN A 19 -3.68 -3.25 -6.29
CA ASN A 19 -4.01 -3.25 -7.70
C ASN A 19 -3.29 -2.09 -8.39
N THR A 20 -2.72 -2.34 -9.57
CA THR A 20 -2.23 -1.30 -10.47
C THR A 20 -3.36 -0.97 -11.45
N PRO A 21 -4.11 0.12 -11.24
CA PRO A 21 -5.38 0.39 -11.95
C PRO A 21 -5.21 0.73 -13.43
N VAL A 22 -4.03 1.24 -13.83
CA VAL A 22 -3.73 1.68 -15.19
C VAL A 22 -2.75 0.68 -15.80
N ASP A 23 -3.04 0.23 -17.01
CA ASP A 23 -2.11 -0.63 -17.76
C ASP A 23 -0.92 0.22 -18.24
N PRO A 24 0.31 -0.06 -17.78
CA PRO A 24 1.50 0.64 -18.25
C PRO A 24 1.84 0.28 -19.71
N MET A 25 1.31 -0.81 -20.27
CA MET A 25 1.63 -1.30 -21.61
C MET A 25 0.52 -0.97 -22.61
N LEU A 26 0.91 -0.37 -23.74
CA LEU A 26 0.01 -0.25 -24.89
C LEU A 26 0.37 -1.26 -25.97
N ARG A 27 -0.64 -2.04 -26.40
CA ARG A 27 -0.51 -3.02 -27.48
C ARG A 27 -1.29 -2.59 -28.72
N THR A 28 -0.60 -2.34 -29.83
CA THR A 28 -1.21 -1.94 -31.11
C THR A 28 -1.20 -3.10 -32.11
N PRO A 29 -2.36 -3.61 -32.57
CA PRO A 29 -2.41 -4.62 -33.62
C PRO A 29 -1.99 -4.03 -34.98
N MET A 30 -1.32 -4.83 -35.80
CA MET A 30 -0.98 -4.51 -37.18
C MET A 30 -1.93 -5.27 -38.11
N GLU A 31 -2.13 -4.79 -39.33
CA GLU A 31 -2.99 -5.43 -40.34
C GLU A 31 -2.60 -6.90 -40.60
N SER A 32 -1.30 -7.19 -40.55
CA SER A 32 -0.77 -8.55 -40.50
C SER A 32 0.52 -8.60 -39.66
N GLY A 33 0.87 -9.77 -39.15
CA GLY A 33 2.10 -10.00 -38.38
C GLY A 33 1.96 -9.77 -36.86
N ARG A 34 3.09 -9.57 -36.19
CA ARG A 34 3.15 -9.38 -34.72
C ARG A 34 2.70 -7.97 -34.36
N ALA A 35 1.93 -7.86 -33.28
CA ALA A 35 1.60 -6.56 -32.72
C ALA A 35 2.81 -5.87 -32.10
N ARG A 36 2.77 -4.55 -32.08
CA ARG A 36 3.77 -3.73 -31.42
C ARG A 36 3.32 -3.43 -29.99
N GLN A 37 4.22 -3.63 -29.04
CA GLN A 37 4.05 -3.25 -27.64
C GLN A 37 5.01 -2.11 -27.30
N ARG A 38 4.59 -1.19 -26.43
CA ARG A 38 5.43 -0.15 -25.84
C ARG A 38 4.94 0.18 -24.43
N VAL A 39 5.85 0.71 -23.61
CA VAL A 39 5.49 1.35 -22.34
C VAL A 39 4.83 2.69 -22.63
N LEU A 40 3.71 2.96 -21.97
CA LEU A 40 2.94 4.21 -22.07
C LEU A 40 3.23 5.15 -20.90
N PHE A 41 3.38 4.58 -19.71
CA PHE A 41 3.67 5.28 -18.46
C PHE A 41 4.84 4.60 -17.77
N ASP A 42 5.86 5.38 -17.42
CA ASP A 42 7.04 4.87 -16.69
C ASP A 42 6.78 4.82 -15.18
N ASP A 43 5.86 5.67 -14.68
CA ASP A 43 5.48 5.78 -13.28
C ASP A 43 3.97 5.61 -13.16
N VAL A 44 3.55 4.47 -12.61
CA VAL A 44 2.14 4.13 -12.41
C VAL A 44 1.91 3.90 -10.93
N PRO A 45 0.98 4.65 -10.29
CA PRO A 45 0.74 4.50 -8.88
C PRO A 45 -0.02 3.20 -8.60
N ASP A 46 0.38 2.53 -7.53
CA ASP A 46 -0.35 1.37 -7.02
C ASP A 46 -1.46 1.81 -6.06
N HIS A 47 -2.58 1.11 -6.13
CA HIS A 47 -3.73 1.36 -5.28
C HIS A 47 -3.90 0.23 -4.26
N VAL A 48 -3.94 0.60 -2.98
CA VAL A 48 -4.25 -0.31 -1.87
C VAL A 48 -5.69 -0.11 -1.44
N SER A 49 -6.56 -1.09 -1.67
CA SER A 49 -7.89 -1.10 -1.06
C SER A 49 -7.81 -1.79 0.29
N ALA A 50 -8.23 -1.08 1.34
CA ALA A 50 -8.12 -1.55 2.71
C ALA A 50 -9.41 -1.25 3.50
N LYS A 51 -9.60 -2.04 4.55
CA LYS A 51 -10.68 -1.87 5.54
C LYS A 51 -10.07 -1.67 6.91
N TRP A 52 -10.73 -0.90 7.75
CA TRP A 52 -10.31 -0.66 9.13
C TRP A 52 -11.46 -0.91 10.07
N ASN A 53 -11.19 -1.54 11.21
CA ASN A 53 -12.14 -1.74 12.29
C ASN A 53 -11.72 -0.90 13.51
N CYS A 54 -12.50 0.13 13.80
CA CYS A 54 -12.25 1.12 14.83
C CYS A 54 -13.25 1.00 15.98
N ASP A 55 -12.82 1.34 17.19
CA ASP A 55 -13.74 1.67 18.27
C ASP A 55 -14.43 3.03 18.01
N ARG A 56 -15.49 3.33 18.77
CA ARG A 56 -16.25 4.59 18.69
C ARG A 56 -15.35 5.83 18.73
N ASN A 57 -14.39 5.87 19.66
CA ASN A 57 -13.50 7.02 19.84
C ASN A 57 -12.51 7.16 18.67
N GLN A 58 -11.95 6.03 18.21
CA GLN A 58 -11.06 5.99 17.06
C GLN A 58 -11.78 6.46 15.79
N MET A 59 -13.02 6.02 15.57
CA MET A 59 -13.83 6.44 14.43
C MET A 59 -14.14 7.95 14.46
N ALA A 60 -14.52 8.48 15.62
CA ALA A 60 -14.77 9.92 15.77
C ALA A 60 -13.50 10.75 15.49
N PHE A 61 -12.35 10.28 15.99
CA PHE A 61 -11.06 10.92 15.75
C PHE A 61 -10.67 10.86 14.27
N PHE A 62 -10.76 9.69 13.64
CA PHE A 62 -10.47 9.50 12.21
C PHE A 62 -11.26 10.48 11.35
N ARG A 63 -12.56 10.64 11.59
CA ARG A 63 -13.39 11.60 10.83
C ARG A 63 -12.91 13.04 10.97
N GLY A 64 -12.48 13.44 12.17
CA GLY A 64 -11.91 14.76 12.43
C GLY A 64 -10.57 14.98 11.73
N TRP A 65 -9.68 13.98 11.82
CA TRP A 65 -8.37 13.99 11.18
C TRP A 65 -8.49 14.02 9.65
N TYR A 66 -9.31 13.15 9.06
CA TYR A 66 -9.57 13.11 7.62
C TYR A 66 -10.11 14.45 7.10
N ALA A 67 -11.10 15.02 7.77
CA ALA A 67 -11.73 16.26 7.30
C ALA A 67 -10.84 17.50 7.48
N ARG A 68 -10.10 17.60 8.60
CA ARG A 68 -9.37 18.84 8.97
C ARG A 68 -7.87 18.77 8.69
N THR A 69 -7.24 17.62 8.91
CA THR A 69 -5.78 17.45 8.75
C THR A 69 -5.43 17.06 7.33
N LEU A 70 -6.16 16.09 6.75
CA LEU A 70 -5.95 15.65 5.38
C LEU A 70 -6.71 16.46 4.32
N ASN A 71 -7.40 17.53 4.72
CA ASN A 71 -8.24 18.33 3.82
C ASN A 71 -9.19 17.46 2.98
N GLN A 72 -9.99 16.62 3.64
CA GLN A 72 -10.87 15.62 3.01
C GLN A 72 -10.12 14.56 2.18
N GLY A 73 -8.91 14.19 2.58
CA GLY A 73 -8.11 13.13 1.95
C GLY A 73 -7.25 13.56 0.76
N VAL A 74 -7.14 14.86 0.49
CA VAL A 74 -6.34 15.42 -0.61
C VAL A 74 -4.84 15.37 -0.30
N GLU A 75 -4.47 15.57 0.97
CA GLU A 75 -3.06 15.63 1.37
C GLU A 75 -2.41 14.24 1.45
N TRP A 76 -1.11 14.21 1.12
CA TRP A 76 -0.27 13.03 1.29
C TRP A 76 0.09 12.81 2.77
N PHE A 77 0.11 11.54 3.18
CA PHE A 77 0.50 11.15 4.52
C PHE A 77 1.28 9.83 4.51
N THR A 78 2.16 9.67 5.49
CA THR A 78 2.90 8.43 5.70
C THR A 78 2.10 7.49 6.58
N THR A 79 2.03 6.23 6.20
CA THR A 79 1.43 5.18 7.02
C THR A 79 2.14 3.85 6.81
N ARG A 80 2.03 2.97 7.80
CA ARG A 80 2.61 1.64 7.74
C ARG A 80 1.62 0.67 7.11
N LEU A 81 1.96 0.13 5.95
CA LEU A 81 1.12 -0.82 5.21
C LEU A 81 1.84 -2.15 5.02
N LEU A 82 1.03 -3.19 4.80
CA LEU A 82 1.54 -4.49 4.37
C LEU A 82 1.56 -4.53 2.84
N LEU A 83 2.73 -4.56 2.26
CA LEU A 83 2.95 -4.70 0.82
C LEU A 83 3.61 -6.05 0.52
N PRO A 84 3.73 -6.48 -0.74
CA PRO A 84 4.37 -7.74 -1.10
C PRO A 84 5.79 -7.89 -0.55
N GLU A 85 6.53 -6.78 -0.45
CA GLU A 85 7.86 -6.70 0.15
C GLU A 85 7.87 -6.72 1.69
N GLY A 86 6.72 -6.53 2.34
CA GLY A 86 6.56 -6.61 3.79
C GLY A 86 5.87 -5.40 4.43
N PHE A 87 6.06 -5.22 5.74
CA PHE A 87 5.52 -4.09 6.51
C PHE A 87 6.44 -2.88 6.46
N ILE A 88 6.14 -1.95 5.54
CA ILE A 88 6.95 -0.76 5.30
C ILE A 88 6.15 0.52 5.49
N ASP A 89 6.85 1.61 5.82
CA ASP A 89 6.27 2.94 5.90
C ASP A 89 6.24 3.55 4.50
N VAL A 90 5.05 3.88 4.01
CA VAL A 90 4.84 4.39 2.66
C VAL A 90 4.08 5.71 2.69
N GLU A 91 4.38 6.57 1.74
CA GLU A 91 3.60 7.79 1.50
C GLU A 91 2.43 7.48 0.59
N CYS A 92 1.22 7.80 1.05
CA CYS A 92 -0.01 7.54 0.34
C CYS A 92 -1.03 8.66 0.51
N ARG A 93 -2.08 8.66 -0.33
CA ARG A 93 -3.23 9.55 -0.20
C ARG A 93 -4.53 8.79 -0.44
N PHE A 94 -5.66 9.38 -0.06
CA PHE A 94 -6.96 8.75 -0.29
C PHE A 94 -7.43 8.96 -1.74
N ILE A 95 -8.00 7.90 -2.32
CA ILE A 95 -8.67 7.96 -3.61
C ILE A 95 -10.16 8.08 -3.37
N GLY A 96 -10.65 9.30 -3.52
CA GLY A 96 -12.04 9.63 -3.26
C GLY A 96 -12.42 9.51 -1.79
N LYS A 97 -13.71 9.35 -1.55
CA LYS A 97 -14.29 9.36 -0.20
C LYS A 97 -14.25 7.96 0.41
N PRO A 98 -13.74 7.79 1.64
CA PRO A 98 -13.91 6.54 2.39
C PRO A 98 -15.37 6.12 2.50
N THR A 99 -15.63 4.83 2.31
CA THR A 99 -16.96 4.23 2.47
C THR A 99 -17.20 3.87 3.93
N GLY A 100 -18.41 4.16 4.42
CA GLY A 100 -18.77 4.03 5.84
C GLY A 100 -18.93 5.40 6.53
N PRO A 101 -18.98 5.45 7.87
CA PRO A 101 -18.76 4.35 8.80
C PRO A 101 -19.97 3.41 8.93
N ALA A 102 -19.73 2.10 8.91
CA ALA A 102 -20.75 1.07 9.13
C ALA A 102 -20.59 0.47 10.53
N LEU A 103 -21.70 0.31 11.26
CA LEU A 103 -21.70 -0.36 12.55
C LEU A 103 -21.70 -1.87 12.31
N VAL A 104 -20.62 -2.56 12.67
CA VAL A 104 -20.47 -4.01 12.42
C VAL A 104 -20.69 -4.82 13.69
N GLN A 105 -20.41 -4.23 14.86
CA GLN A 105 -20.71 -4.82 16.18
C GLN A 105 -21.23 -3.72 17.13
N VAL A 106 -21.55 -4.09 18.38
CA VAL A 106 -22.16 -3.20 19.39
C VAL A 106 -21.47 -1.84 19.51
N SER A 107 -20.12 -1.80 19.47
CA SER A 107 -19.34 -0.55 19.57
C SER A 107 -18.26 -0.41 18.49
N ARG A 108 -18.19 -1.34 17.53
CA ARG A 108 -17.16 -1.36 16.50
C ARG A 108 -17.70 -0.84 15.18
N TRP A 109 -16.91 0.05 14.58
CA TRP A 109 -17.23 0.74 13.35
C TRP A 109 -16.18 0.41 12.30
N GLU A 110 -16.64 0.03 11.12
CA GLU A 110 -15.78 -0.24 9.99
C GLU A 110 -15.88 0.89 8.96
N TYR A 111 -14.74 1.18 8.32
CA TYR A 111 -14.69 1.96 7.10
C TYR A 111 -13.74 1.31 6.10
N SER A 112 -14.00 1.53 4.83
CA SER A 112 -13.12 1.09 3.75
C SER A 112 -12.68 2.27 2.91
N ALA A 113 -11.47 2.18 2.37
CA ALA A 113 -10.95 3.20 1.49
C ALA A 113 -9.93 2.59 0.54
N THR A 114 -9.71 3.29 -0.57
CA THR A 114 -8.62 3.01 -1.49
C THR A 114 -7.56 4.09 -1.30
N LEU A 115 -6.31 3.67 -1.13
CA LEU A 115 -5.14 4.53 -0.97
C LEU A 115 -4.31 4.46 -2.24
N GLU A 116 -3.87 5.61 -2.73
CA GLU A 116 -2.88 5.72 -3.80
C GLU A 116 -1.51 5.80 -3.17
N LEU A 117 -0.61 4.90 -3.53
CA LEU A 117 0.80 4.97 -3.15
C LEU A 117 1.50 5.99 -4.03
N ARG A 118 2.40 6.76 -3.43
CA ARG A 118 3.22 7.72 -4.17
C ARG A 118 4.26 7.04 -5.04
N GLU A 119 4.87 5.99 -4.49
CA GLU A 119 5.83 5.12 -5.17
C GLU A 119 5.20 3.72 -5.27
N PRO A 120 5.36 3.02 -6.41
CA PRO A 120 4.83 1.67 -6.56
C PRO A 120 5.50 0.70 -5.58
N SER A 121 4.79 -0.36 -5.20
CA SER A 121 5.35 -1.38 -4.31
C SER A 121 6.32 -2.26 -5.10
N LEU A 122 7.60 -1.95 -4.98
CA LEU A 122 8.69 -2.64 -5.68
C LEU A 122 9.80 -2.98 -4.69
N ILE A 123 10.50 -4.07 -4.99
CA ILE A 123 11.77 -4.35 -4.32
C ILE A 123 12.81 -3.31 -4.75
N GLN A 124 13.89 -3.18 -3.99
CA GLN A 124 14.97 -2.26 -4.36
C GLN A 124 15.57 -2.65 -5.71
N PRO A 125 15.87 -1.67 -6.59
CA PRO A 125 16.43 -1.95 -7.90
C PRO A 125 17.72 -2.76 -7.84
N GLY A 126 17.84 -3.77 -8.71
CA GLY A 126 18.98 -4.67 -8.84
C GLY A 126 18.82 -5.99 -8.09
N TRP A 127 17.87 -6.10 -7.15
CA TRP A 127 17.57 -7.38 -6.50
C TRP A 127 16.90 -8.39 -7.43
N GLU A 128 16.28 -7.92 -8.52
CA GLU A 128 15.62 -8.74 -9.54
C GLU A 128 16.61 -9.70 -10.23
N ASP A 129 17.88 -9.30 -10.35
CA ASP A 129 18.94 -10.09 -10.99
C ASP A 129 19.45 -11.23 -10.09
N PHE A 130 19.10 -11.22 -8.79
CA PHE A 130 19.60 -12.16 -7.80
C PHE A 130 18.48 -12.91 -7.04
N PRO A 131 17.62 -13.67 -7.75
CA PRO A 131 16.47 -14.33 -7.14
C PRO A 131 16.88 -15.31 -6.02
N GLN A 132 18.02 -15.99 -6.16
CA GLN A 132 18.52 -16.91 -5.14
C GLN A 132 18.77 -16.23 -3.80
N PHE A 133 19.22 -14.98 -3.78
CA PHE A 133 19.49 -14.26 -2.53
C PHE A 133 18.20 -13.69 -1.96
N TRP A 134 17.30 -13.19 -2.81
CA TRP A 134 15.99 -12.71 -2.39
C TRP A 134 15.17 -13.79 -1.68
N PHE A 135 15.04 -14.98 -2.28
CA PHE A 135 14.25 -16.07 -1.68
C PHE A 135 14.95 -16.75 -0.50
N MET A 136 16.27 -16.58 -0.35
CA MET A 136 17.04 -17.15 0.76
C MET A 136 17.44 -16.11 1.82
N MET A 137 16.81 -14.94 1.84
CA MET A 137 17.14 -13.88 2.82
C MET A 137 17.14 -14.39 4.26
N ASN A 138 16.18 -15.24 4.63
CA ASN A 138 16.11 -15.85 5.96
C ASN A 138 17.34 -16.72 6.30
N ILE A 139 17.92 -17.41 5.31
CA ILE A 139 19.14 -18.21 5.48
C ILE A 139 20.34 -17.28 5.62
N ILE A 140 20.39 -16.21 4.84
CA ILE A 140 21.46 -15.20 4.92
C ILE A 140 21.41 -14.53 6.29
N ASP A 141 20.25 -14.08 6.75
CA ASP A 141 20.08 -13.47 8.07
C ASP A 141 20.50 -14.42 9.20
N LEU A 142 20.11 -15.69 9.10
CA LEU A 142 20.52 -16.72 10.05
C LEU A 142 22.04 -16.96 10.03
N ALA A 143 22.63 -17.06 8.84
CA ALA A 143 24.07 -17.27 8.68
C ALA A 143 24.86 -16.06 9.20
N VAL A 144 24.42 -14.84 8.90
CA VAL A 144 25.04 -13.61 9.41
C VAL A 144 24.95 -13.56 10.93
N SER A 145 23.77 -13.80 11.49
CA SER A 145 23.58 -13.82 12.95
C SER A 145 24.42 -14.88 13.66
N ARG A 146 24.66 -16.03 13.00
CA ARG A 146 25.43 -17.14 13.55
C ARG A 146 26.94 -16.94 13.43
N GLU A 147 27.41 -16.55 12.26
CA GLU A 147 28.84 -16.48 11.94
C GLU A 147 29.44 -15.11 12.31
N TRP A 148 28.63 -14.05 12.33
CA TRP A 148 29.02 -12.69 12.69
C TRP A 148 28.04 -12.03 13.68
N PRO A 149 27.95 -12.53 14.93
CA PRO A 149 27.00 -12.03 15.93
C PRO A 149 27.30 -10.61 16.46
N GLU A 150 28.50 -10.09 16.24
CA GLU A 150 28.97 -8.80 16.78
C GLU A 150 29.07 -7.68 15.72
N ALA A 151 28.66 -7.95 14.47
CA ALA A 151 28.69 -6.98 13.37
C ALA A 151 27.56 -5.94 13.47
#